data_AF-A0A166IDQ9-F1
#
_entry.id   AF-A0A166IDQ9-F1
#
_cell.length_a   1.000
_cell.length_b   1.000
_cell.length_c   1.000
_cell.angle_alpha   90.00
_cell.angle_beta   90.00
_cell.angle_gamma   90.00
#
_symmetry.space_group_name_H-M   'P 1'
#
loop_
_entity.id
_entity.type
_entity.pdbx_description
1 polymer ?
#
loop_
_entity_poly.entity_id
_entity_poly.type
_entity_poly.pdbx_seq_one_letter_code
_entity_poly.pdbx_strand_id
1 'polypeptide(L)'
;MAPTFVQIALSAFLAAALSVKAETHTISFTNNLRSCGKGTPALIVHGSLVSNGTAYTQSGTMQGIAYLQTGDCLFNGEGCGLLEFNMANPTPGVPGSGSSTDISLITPHELNVPIGFNYYNGCDGQGTQCLTGTCHTAFFQPDDTQVQVACQDDNADLMITFCPDGSSSSGSSSSESAAPASSASATKKAATSSAAAATSTTAAAEATTSEAVETAATSTVKHVAVATSAAESSASASAASSVPTTRASSKTCKAKAAANKRSNQSAAKRANSWHHRSRNARAAF
;
A
#
# COMPACT_ATOMS: atom_id res chain seq x y z
N MET A 1 -66.33 -13.19 -39.31
CA MET A 1 -65.12 -12.69 -39.99
C MET A 1 -64.32 -11.92 -38.95
N ALA A 2 -63.27 -12.53 -38.43
CA ALA A 2 -62.27 -11.92 -37.54
C ALA A 2 -60.92 -12.42 -38.08
N PRO A 3 -59.92 -11.55 -38.28
CA PRO A 3 -58.99 -11.25 -37.18
C PRO A 3 -58.35 -9.85 -37.28
N THR A 4 -57.85 -9.29 -36.16
CA THR A 4 -56.65 -8.39 -36.10
C THR A 4 -56.43 -7.81 -34.70
N PHE A 5 -56.05 -8.65 -33.73
CA PHE A 5 -55.50 -8.16 -32.45
C PHE A 5 -54.41 -9.12 -31.93
N VAL A 6 -53.35 -9.34 -32.72
CA VAL A 6 -52.19 -10.16 -32.30
C VAL A 6 -50.88 -9.61 -32.88
N GLN A 7 -50.50 -8.36 -32.59
CA GLN A 7 -49.20 -7.80 -33.01
C GLN A 7 -48.67 -6.68 -32.08
N ILE A 8 -49.04 -6.64 -30.78
CA ILE A 8 -48.42 -5.69 -29.83
C ILE A 8 -48.12 -6.39 -28.51
N ALA A 9 -47.23 -7.38 -28.52
CA ALA A 9 -46.68 -7.96 -27.29
C ALA A 9 -45.38 -8.75 -27.57
N LEU A 10 -44.40 -8.18 -28.28
CA LEU A 10 -43.10 -8.85 -28.42
C LEU A 10 -41.94 -7.88 -28.70
N SER A 11 -41.76 -6.86 -27.87
CA SER A 11 -40.62 -5.94 -27.97
C SER A 11 -40.19 -5.39 -26.61
N ALA A 12 -40.23 -6.23 -25.58
CA ALA A 12 -39.85 -5.82 -24.23
C ALA A 12 -39.16 -6.93 -23.43
N PHE A 13 -38.13 -7.61 -23.96
CA PHE A 13 -37.25 -8.42 -23.11
C PHE A 13 -35.87 -8.59 -23.75
N LEU A 14 -34.83 -8.53 -22.91
CA LEU A 14 -33.39 -8.69 -23.17
C LEU A 14 -32.59 -7.44 -23.56
N ALA A 15 -32.68 -6.39 -22.74
CA ALA A 15 -31.45 -5.68 -22.37
C ALA A 15 -30.87 -6.38 -21.13
N ALA A 16 -30.18 -7.50 -21.34
CA ALA A 16 -29.34 -8.06 -20.29
C ALA A 16 -28.19 -7.07 -20.09
N ALA A 17 -28.32 -6.21 -19.08
CA ALA A 17 -27.23 -5.35 -18.66
C ALA A 17 -26.09 -6.26 -18.22
N LEU A 18 -25.09 -6.42 -19.08
CA LEU A 18 -23.81 -7.00 -18.71
C LEU A 18 -23.18 -6.04 -17.70
N SER A 19 -23.45 -6.26 -16.41
CA SER A 19 -22.78 -5.57 -15.34
C SER A 19 -21.31 -5.99 -15.37
N VAL A 20 -20.49 -5.21 -16.08
CA VAL A 20 -19.05 -5.28 -15.95
C VAL A 20 -18.77 -4.86 -14.51
N LYS A 21 -18.42 -5.82 -13.66
CA LYS A 21 -17.99 -5.56 -12.29
C LYS A 21 -16.61 -4.92 -12.41
N ALA A 22 -16.59 -3.59 -12.50
CA ALA A 22 -15.36 -2.84 -12.58
C ALA A 22 -14.58 -3.07 -11.29
N GLU A 23 -13.31 -3.45 -11.43
CA GLU A 23 -12.36 -3.54 -10.33
C GLU A 23 -12.29 -2.21 -9.59
N THR A 24 -12.37 -2.25 -8.26
CA THR A 24 -12.26 -1.06 -7.42
C THR A 24 -11.57 -1.39 -6.11
N HIS A 25 -10.70 -0.48 -5.67
CA HIS A 25 -9.97 -0.61 -4.42
C HIS A 25 -9.99 0.72 -3.67
N THR A 26 -10.13 0.63 -2.35
CA THR A 26 -10.17 1.77 -1.42
C THR A 26 -9.08 1.65 -0.36
N ILE A 27 -8.20 2.64 -0.32
CA ILE A 27 -7.20 2.79 0.73
C ILE A 27 -7.75 3.74 1.80
N SER A 28 -7.86 3.23 3.02
CA SER A 28 -8.35 3.98 4.19
C SER A 28 -7.25 4.13 5.23
N PHE A 29 -7.37 5.17 6.06
CA PHE A 29 -6.36 5.50 7.06
C PHE A 29 -6.96 5.61 8.46
N THR A 30 -6.26 5.04 9.43
CA THR A 30 -6.45 5.31 10.86
C THR A 30 -5.15 5.87 11.41
N ASN A 31 -5.19 7.08 11.98
CA ASN A 31 -4.07 7.65 12.70
C ASN A 31 -4.44 7.79 14.17
N ASN A 32 -3.87 6.92 15.01
CA ASN A 32 -4.12 6.95 16.45
C ASN A 32 -3.32 8.08 17.10
N LEU A 33 -3.92 9.27 17.10
CA LEU A 33 -3.33 10.51 17.63
C LEU A 33 -2.89 10.41 19.09
N ARG A 34 -3.48 9.50 19.89
CA ARG A 34 -3.04 9.29 21.28
C ARG A 34 -1.62 8.74 21.37
N SER A 35 -1.25 7.88 20.42
CA SER A 35 0.01 7.13 20.42
C SER A 35 1.08 7.84 19.58
N CYS A 36 0.70 8.42 18.43
CA CYS A 36 1.61 9.18 17.56
C CYS A 36 1.79 10.65 17.97
N GLY A 37 0.82 11.24 18.67
CA GLY A 37 0.79 12.66 19.04
C GLY A 37 0.53 13.64 17.89
N LYS A 38 1.13 13.42 16.70
CA LYS A 38 1.01 14.26 15.50
C LYS A 38 1.29 13.47 14.21
N GLY A 39 0.96 14.05 13.07
CA GLY A 39 1.30 13.55 11.74
C GLY A 39 0.10 13.50 10.80
N THR A 40 0.37 13.49 9.50
CA THR A 40 -0.65 13.40 8.44
C THR A 40 -0.33 12.20 7.57
N PRO A 41 -1.26 11.23 7.40
CA PRO A 41 -1.06 10.16 6.42
C PRO A 41 -0.79 10.75 5.04
N ALA A 42 0.18 10.23 4.32
CA ALA A 42 0.45 10.58 2.94
C ALA A 42 0.27 9.32 2.08
N LEU A 43 -0.51 9.43 1.01
CA LEU A 43 -0.70 8.38 0.02
C LEU A 43 -0.18 8.86 -1.32
N ILE A 44 0.78 8.11 -1.88
CA ILE A 44 1.35 8.41 -3.18
C ILE A 44 1.04 7.27 -4.12
N VAL A 45 0.38 7.61 -5.22
CA VAL A 45 -0.01 6.68 -6.28
C VAL A 45 0.51 7.26 -7.58
N HIS A 46 1.22 6.45 -8.38
CA HIS A 46 1.88 6.88 -9.62
C HIS A 46 2.75 8.15 -9.45
N GLY A 47 3.49 8.25 -8.35
CA GLY A 47 4.39 9.37 -8.07
C GLY A 47 3.70 10.69 -7.71
N SER A 48 2.38 10.69 -7.50
CA SER A 48 1.61 11.87 -7.08
C SER A 48 0.98 11.67 -5.71
N LEU A 49 0.98 12.71 -4.87
CA LEU A 49 0.26 12.71 -3.59
C LEU A 49 -1.25 12.79 -3.88
N VAL A 50 -1.96 11.69 -3.63
CA VAL A 50 -3.40 11.55 -3.94
C VAL A 50 -4.29 11.65 -2.70
N SER A 51 -3.75 11.41 -1.50
CA SER A 51 -4.49 11.60 -0.24
C SER A 51 -3.58 12.05 0.91
N ASN A 52 -4.18 12.84 1.81
CA ASN A 52 -3.59 13.29 3.07
C ASN A 52 -4.34 12.71 4.29
N GLY A 53 -4.85 11.48 4.17
CA GLY A 53 -5.57 10.76 5.24
C GLY A 53 -7.07 10.61 5.05
N THR A 54 -7.64 11.13 3.97
CA THR A 54 -8.99 10.74 3.54
C THR A 54 -8.94 9.40 2.80
N ALA A 55 -10.03 8.62 2.85
CA ALA A 55 -10.11 7.41 2.04
C ALA A 55 -9.92 7.76 0.54
N TYR A 56 -9.18 6.92 -0.18
CA TYR A 56 -8.91 7.09 -1.60
C TYR A 56 -9.36 5.85 -2.36
N THR A 57 -10.28 6.03 -3.31
CA THR A 57 -10.82 4.94 -4.13
C THR A 57 -10.41 5.17 -5.58
N GLN A 58 -9.95 4.11 -6.24
CA GLN A 58 -9.67 4.09 -7.68
C GLN A 58 -10.31 2.85 -8.32
N SER A 59 -10.64 2.96 -9.60
CA SER A 59 -11.03 1.83 -10.41
C SER A 59 -9.82 1.22 -11.12
N GLY A 60 -9.82 -0.11 -11.26
CA GLY A 60 -8.69 -0.87 -11.80
C GLY A 60 -7.53 -0.98 -10.81
N THR A 61 -6.41 -1.49 -11.32
CA THR A 61 -5.20 -1.72 -10.52
C THR A 61 -4.63 -0.42 -9.95
N MET A 62 -4.06 -0.52 -8.74
CA MET A 62 -3.45 0.62 -8.05
C MET A 62 -2.17 0.18 -7.35
N GLN A 63 -1.05 0.85 -7.63
CA GLN A 63 0.19 0.66 -6.91
C GLN A 63 0.64 1.97 -6.27
N GLY A 64 1.23 1.89 -5.09
CA GLY A 64 1.62 3.09 -4.38
C GLY A 64 2.36 2.82 -3.09
N ILE A 65 2.61 3.92 -2.40
CA ILE A 65 3.24 3.95 -1.09
C ILE A 65 2.43 4.80 -0.13
N ALA A 66 2.52 4.47 1.15
CA ALA A 66 1.95 5.26 2.22
C ALA A 66 2.91 5.37 3.40
N TYR A 67 2.89 6.52 4.07
CA TYR A 67 3.67 6.79 5.28
C TYR A 67 2.98 7.88 6.11
N LEU A 68 3.42 8.06 7.37
CA LEU A 68 2.93 9.16 8.20
C LEU A 68 3.92 10.33 8.14
N GLN A 69 3.51 11.43 7.51
CA GLN A 69 4.30 12.65 7.45
C GLN A 69 4.33 13.35 8.81
N THR A 70 5.46 13.29 9.51
CA THR A 70 5.68 13.90 10.84
C THR A 70 6.48 15.21 10.81
N GLY A 71 6.96 15.60 9.62
CA GLY A 71 7.78 16.77 9.35
C GLY A 71 9.14 16.42 8.73
N ASP A 72 9.63 15.20 8.96
CA ASP A 72 10.98 14.77 8.59
C ASP A 72 11.00 13.77 7.43
N CYS A 73 9.85 13.20 7.05
CA CYS A 73 9.77 12.29 5.90
C CYS A 73 9.96 13.06 4.60
N LEU A 74 10.76 12.53 3.68
CA LEU A 74 10.83 13.04 2.32
C LEU A 74 9.64 12.55 1.47
N PHE A 75 9.57 13.02 0.22
CA PHE A 75 8.41 12.79 -0.64
C PHE A 75 8.14 11.29 -0.85
N ASN A 76 9.15 10.44 -1.02
CA ASN A 76 8.94 8.99 -1.20
C ASN A 76 8.99 8.23 0.14
N GLY A 77 8.80 8.92 1.27
CA GLY A 77 8.82 8.31 2.60
C GLY A 77 10.22 8.00 3.14
N GLU A 78 11.29 8.52 2.53
CA GLU A 78 12.64 8.39 3.09
C GLU A 78 12.70 9.01 4.50
N GLY A 79 13.37 8.33 5.43
CA GLY A 79 13.40 8.68 6.85
C GLY A 79 12.17 8.23 7.66
N CYS A 80 11.24 7.49 7.04
CA CYS A 80 10.00 7.06 7.67
C CYS A 80 9.65 5.60 7.33
N GLY A 81 8.75 5.01 8.13
CA GLY A 81 8.24 3.67 7.87
C GLY A 81 7.39 3.70 6.61
N LEU A 82 7.78 2.93 5.60
CA LEU A 82 7.11 2.88 4.31
C LEU A 82 6.18 1.68 4.26
N LEU A 83 4.94 1.88 3.82
CA LEU A 83 4.06 0.81 3.41
C LEU A 83 3.97 0.84 1.89
N GLU A 84 4.27 -0.28 1.26
CA GLU A 84 4.21 -0.47 -0.19
C GLU A 84 3.04 -1.39 -0.51
N PHE A 85 2.29 -1.09 -1.57
CA PHE A 85 1.14 -1.91 -1.94
C PHE A 85 0.92 -1.95 -3.45
N ASN A 86 0.33 -3.06 -3.89
CA ASN A 86 -0.24 -3.27 -5.20
C ASN A 86 -1.64 -3.85 -5.01
N MET A 87 -2.67 -3.11 -5.38
CA MET A 87 -4.06 -3.53 -5.36
C MET A 87 -4.46 -3.99 -6.76
N ALA A 88 -4.79 -5.26 -6.88
CA ALA A 88 -5.30 -5.86 -8.09
C ALA A 88 -6.26 -7.02 -7.77
N ASN A 89 -7.25 -7.23 -8.64
CA ASN A 89 -8.00 -8.48 -8.64
C ASN A 89 -7.11 -9.64 -9.11
N PRO A 90 -7.22 -10.83 -8.47
CA PRO A 90 -6.48 -12.00 -8.91
C PRO A 90 -6.83 -12.38 -10.35
N THR A 91 -5.81 -12.69 -11.14
CA THR A 91 -5.98 -13.33 -12.44
C THR A 91 -6.30 -14.81 -12.25
N PRO A 92 -7.44 -15.32 -12.78
CA PRO A 92 -7.81 -16.72 -12.63
C PRO A 92 -6.69 -17.67 -13.09
N GLY A 93 -6.29 -18.59 -12.20
CA GLY A 93 -5.25 -19.58 -12.48
C GLY A 93 -3.81 -19.10 -12.32
N VAL A 94 -3.58 -17.86 -11.87
CA VAL A 94 -2.24 -17.31 -11.60
C VAL A 94 -2.10 -17.02 -10.09
N PRO A 95 -1.50 -17.93 -9.29
CA PRO A 95 -1.30 -17.71 -7.87
C PRO A 95 -0.47 -16.45 -7.60
N GLY A 96 -0.88 -15.65 -6.62
CA GLY A 96 -0.17 -14.43 -6.22
C GLY A 96 -0.39 -13.23 -7.12
N SER A 97 -1.33 -13.31 -8.08
CA SER A 97 -1.64 -12.20 -8.99
C SER A 97 -2.61 -11.16 -8.42
N GLY A 98 -3.21 -11.44 -7.26
CA GLY A 98 -4.07 -10.51 -6.55
C GLY A 98 -3.32 -9.35 -5.88
N SER A 99 -3.97 -8.76 -4.90
CA SER A 99 -3.41 -7.63 -4.16
C SER A 99 -2.26 -8.09 -3.25
N SER A 100 -1.27 -7.23 -3.03
CA SER A 100 -0.17 -7.44 -2.10
C SER A 100 0.18 -6.16 -1.37
N THR A 101 0.63 -6.28 -0.13
CA THR A 101 1.05 -5.15 0.70
C THR A 101 2.15 -5.60 1.63
N ASP A 102 3.11 -4.72 1.87
CA ASP A 102 4.22 -4.93 2.78
C ASP A 102 4.67 -3.63 3.45
N ILE A 103 5.49 -3.79 4.49
CA ILE A 103 6.14 -2.70 5.20
C ILE A 103 7.63 -2.78 4.87
N SER A 104 8.24 -1.67 4.48
CA SER A 104 9.64 -1.60 4.08
C SER A 104 10.42 -0.64 4.98
N LEU A 105 11.50 -1.17 5.54
CA LEU A 105 12.52 -0.47 6.32
C LEU A 105 13.91 -0.64 5.67
N ILE A 106 13.94 -0.90 4.36
CA ILE A 106 15.17 -0.91 3.57
C ILE A 106 15.69 0.53 3.51
N THR A 107 16.96 0.76 3.87
CA THR A 107 17.58 2.10 3.83
C THR A 107 17.37 2.76 2.45
N PRO A 108 16.89 4.02 2.37
CA PRO A 108 16.85 5.06 3.43
C PRO A 108 15.56 5.13 4.26
N HIS A 109 14.71 4.12 4.24
CA HIS A 109 13.51 4.05 5.07
C HIS A 109 13.87 3.55 6.48
N GLU A 110 13.22 4.11 7.50
CA GLU A 110 13.41 3.74 8.90
C GLU A 110 12.13 3.95 9.69
N LEU A 111 11.87 3.15 10.72
CA LEU A 111 10.61 3.27 11.45
C LEU A 111 10.60 4.54 12.32
N ASN A 112 9.88 5.57 11.89
CA ASN A 112 9.64 6.79 12.66
C ASN A 112 8.41 6.68 13.58
N VAL A 113 7.39 5.94 13.15
CA VAL A 113 6.18 5.61 13.92
C VAL A 113 5.79 4.16 13.67
N PRO A 114 5.18 3.47 14.66
CA PRO A 114 4.56 2.17 14.42
C PRO A 114 3.56 2.24 13.27
N ILE A 115 3.56 1.25 12.40
CA ILE A 115 2.69 1.17 11.22
C ILE A 115 2.15 -0.24 11.11
N GLY A 116 0.92 -0.37 10.63
CA GLY A 116 0.35 -1.66 10.28
C GLY A 116 -0.73 -1.50 9.24
N PHE A 117 -1.18 -2.63 8.72
CA PHE A 117 -2.29 -2.66 7.78
C PHE A 117 -3.08 -3.94 7.93
N ASN A 118 -4.30 -3.90 7.40
CA ASN A 118 -5.10 -5.09 7.17
C ASN A 118 -6.00 -4.87 5.95
N TYR A 119 -6.29 -5.94 5.23
CA TYR A 119 -7.31 -5.93 4.21
C TYR A 119 -8.71 -5.90 4.85
N TYR A 120 -9.67 -5.34 4.11
CA TYR A 120 -11.10 -5.42 4.36
C TYR A 120 -11.85 -5.48 3.03
N ASN A 121 -13.13 -5.87 3.04
CA ASN A 121 -13.90 -6.09 1.81
C ASN A 121 -13.23 -7.11 0.87
N GLY A 122 -12.56 -8.11 1.47
CA GLY A 122 -11.69 -9.09 0.81
C GLY A 122 -10.51 -9.41 1.73
N CYS A 123 -10.24 -10.69 1.97
CA CYS A 123 -9.19 -11.15 2.89
C CYS A 123 -9.25 -10.48 4.29
N ASP A 124 -10.46 -10.25 4.81
CA ASP A 124 -10.69 -9.43 5.99
C ASP A 124 -9.80 -9.82 7.19
N GLY A 125 -9.08 -8.83 7.71
CA GLY A 125 -8.20 -8.99 8.86
C GLY A 125 -6.82 -9.58 8.54
N GLN A 126 -6.57 -10.03 7.30
CA GLN A 126 -5.22 -10.38 6.87
C GLN A 126 -4.36 -9.12 6.77
N GLY A 127 -3.16 -9.15 7.34
CA GLY A 127 -2.26 -8.02 7.36
C GLY A 127 -1.14 -8.22 8.35
N THR A 128 -0.36 -7.17 8.57
CA THR A 128 0.74 -7.20 9.53
C THR A 128 1.00 -5.82 10.12
N GLN A 129 1.83 -5.78 11.15
CA GLN A 129 2.24 -4.55 11.82
C GLN A 129 3.72 -4.58 12.17
N CYS A 130 4.33 -3.41 12.15
CA CYS A 130 5.69 -3.15 12.56
C CYS A 130 5.68 -2.11 13.68
N LEU A 131 5.92 -2.58 14.92
CA LEU A 131 5.87 -1.73 16.11
C LEU A 131 7.23 -1.18 16.53
N THR A 132 8.31 -1.76 16.02
CA THR A 132 9.70 -1.39 16.34
C THR A 132 10.53 -1.41 15.07
N GLY A 133 11.62 -0.65 15.02
CA GLY A 133 12.54 -0.61 13.87
C GLY A 133 13.28 -1.93 13.59
N THR A 134 12.93 -3.02 14.27
CA THR A 134 13.52 -4.36 14.12
C THR A 134 12.44 -5.44 13.99
N CYS A 135 11.21 -5.07 13.58
CA CYS A 135 10.08 -5.98 13.46
C CYS A 135 10.32 -7.05 12.38
N HIS A 136 10.10 -8.33 12.65
CA HIS A 136 10.34 -9.40 11.65
C HIS A 136 9.31 -9.45 10.49
N THR A 137 8.43 -8.47 10.43
CA THR A 137 7.29 -8.36 9.52
C THR A 137 7.49 -7.27 8.47
N ALA A 138 8.68 -6.66 8.41
CA ALA A 138 9.06 -5.68 7.41
C ALA A 138 10.26 -6.15 6.58
N PHE A 139 10.37 -5.62 5.37
CA PHE A 139 11.56 -5.78 4.53
C PHE A 139 12.71 -4.96 5.14
N PHE A 140 13.84 -5.60 5.40
CA PHE A 140 15.12 -4.93 5.67
C PHE A 140 16.12 -5.14 4.55
N GLN A 141 15.89 -6.15 3.71
CA GLN A 141 16.62 -6.41 2.48
C GLN A 141 15.64 -6.67 1.33
N PRO A 142 16.02 -6.41 0.07
CA PRO A 142 15.14 -6.60 -1.08
C PRO A 142 14.61 -8.03 -1.27
N ASP A 143 15.25 -9.03 -0.69
CA ASP A 143 14.91 -10.45 -0.80
C ASP A 143 14.01 -10.97 0.35
N ASP A 144 13.57 -10.11 1.27
CA ASP A 144 12.66 -10.44 2.38
C ASP A 144 11.20 -10.73 1.94
N THR A 145 11.02 -11.35 0.78
CA THR A 145 9.72 -11.62 0.12
C THR A 145 8.70 -12.37 0.99
N GLN A 146 9.14 -13.07 2.04
CA GLN A 146 8.29 -13.75 3.00
C GLN A 146 7.42 -12.85 3.88
N VAL A 147 7.72 -11.54 3.97
CA VAL A 147 6.98 -10.60 4.84
C VAL A 147 5.84 -9.89 4.11
N GLN A 148 5.69 -10.11 2.80
CA GLN A 148 4.58 -9.59 2.01
C GLN A 148 3.28 -10.35 2.30
N VAL A 149 2.19 -9.61 2.50
CA VAL A 149 0.87 -10.18 2.73
C VAL A 149 0.04 -10.04 1.46
N ALA A 150 -0.25 -11.16 0.83
CA ALA A 150 -1.07 -11.24 -0.37
C ALA A 150 -2.55 -11.45 -0.04
N CYS A 151 -3.43 -10.86 -0.84
CA CYS A 151 -4.86 -11.11 -0.85
C CYS A 151 -5.31 -11.56 -2.24
N GLN A 152 -6.07 -12.67 -2.31
CA GLN A 152 -6.54 -13.27 -3.56
C GLN A 152 -8.07 -13.16 -3.71
N ASP A 153 -8.67 -12.12 -3.12
CA ASP A 153 -10.09 -11.79 -3.30
C ASP A 153 -10.23 -10.59 -4.24
N ASP A 154 -11.32 -10.57 -5.02
CA ASP A 154 -11.65 -9.42 -5.88
C ASP A 154 -12.08 -8.21 -5.05
N ASN A 155 -11.60 -7.02 -5.43
CA ASN A 155 -11.94 -5.72 -4.87
C ASN A 155 -11.59 -5.59 -3.39
N ALA A 156 -10.51 -6.26 -2.97
CA ALA A 156 -9.96 -6.10 -1.63
C ALA A 156 -9.57 -4.64 -1.39
N ASP A 157 -9.97 -4.11 -0.25
CA ASP A 157 -9.64 -2.77 0.21
C ASP A 157 -8.55 -2.85 1.29
N LEU A 158 -7.84 -1.75 1.54
CA LEU A 158 -6.70 -1.71 2.46
C LEU A 158 -6.90 -0.66 3.55
N MET A 159 -6.86 -1.09 4.82
CA MET A 159 -6.84 -0.20 5.98
C MET A 159 -5.41 -0.06 6.48
N ILE A 160 -4.89 1.17 6.47
CA ILE A 160 -3.56 1.50 6.97
C ILE A 160 -3.71 2.17 8.33
N THR A 161 -3.06 1.59 9.34
CA THR A 161 -3.09 2.10 10.71
C THR A 161 -1.72 2.61 11.11
N PHE A 162 -1.65 3.90 11.42
CA PHE A 162 -0.49 4.52 12.03
C PHE A 162 -0.66 4.60 13.54
N CYS A 163 0.41 4.26 14.24
CA CYS A 163 0.41 3.99 15.66
C CYS A 163 -0.70 3.03 16.10
N PRO A 164 -0.77 1.80 15.54
CA PRO A 164 -1.65 0.78 16.11
C PRO A 164 -1.37 0.70 17.61
N ASP A 165 -2.43 0.61 18.43
CA ASP A 165 -2.29 0.66 19.88
C ASP A 165 -1.42 -0.51 20.35
N GLY A 166 -0.14 -0.23 20.61
CA GLY A 166 0.88 -1.20 21.03
C GLY A 166 0.69 -1.72 22.45
N SER A 167 -0.54 -1.77 22.95
CA SER A 167 -0.89 -2.31 24.27
C SER A 167 -1.98 -3.35 24.15
N SER A 168 -1.76 -4.35 23.31
CA SER A 168 -2.16 -5.72 23.61
C SER A 168 -1.37 -6.63 22.68
N SER A 169 -0.22 -7.08 23.17
CA SER A 169 0.24 -8.45 22.96
C SER A 169 -0.79 -9.45 23.48
N SER A 170 -2.06 -9.35 23.07
CA SER A 170 -2.99 -10.46 23.09
C SER A 170 -2.62 -11.26 21.88
N GLY A 171 -1.66 -12.18 22.07
CA GLY A 171 -1.33 -13.16 21.07
C GLY A 171 -2.63 -13.73 20.52
N SER A 172 -2.75 -13.68 19.20
CA SER A 172 -3.62 -14.59 18.46
C SER A 172 -3.20 -16.00 18.85
N SER A 173 -3.76 -16.46 19.95
CA SER A 173 -3.88 -17.86 20.28
C SER A 173 -4.81 -18.38 19.21
N SER A 174 -4.20 -18.90 18.15
CA SER A 174 -4.82 -19.85 17.25
C SER A 174 -5.62 -20.80 18.12
N SER A 175 -6.93 -20.61 18.12
CA SER A 175 -7.88 -21.47 18.81
C SER A 175 -7.92 -22.76 18.00
N GLU A 176 -6.90 -23.60 18.17
CA GLU A 176 -6.98 -25.01 17.81
C GLU A 176 -8.18 -25.57 18.56
N SER A 177 -9.25 -25.83 17.81
CA SER A 177 -10.41 -26.56 18.28
C SER A 177 -9.94 -27.96 18.68
N ALA A 178 -9.70 -28.15 19.97
CA ALA A 178 -9.45 -29.45 20.56
C ALA A 178 -10.65 -30.37 20.28
N ALA A 179 -10.43 -31.38 19.44
CA ALA A 179 -11.34 -32.51 19.28
C ALA A 179 -11.50 -33.25 20.63
N PRO A 180 -12.70 -33.75 20.96
CA PRO A 180 -12.91 -34.49 22.20
C PRO A 180 -12.22 -35.85 22.13
N ALA A 181 -11.38 -36.12 23.14
CA ALA A 181 -10.75 -37.39 23.39
C ALA A 181 -11.80 -38.49 23.62
N SER A 182 -11.79 -39.52 22.77
CA SER A 182 -12.45 -40.80 23.05
C SER A 182 -11.41 -41.80 23.52
N SER A 183 -11.52 -42.18 24.79
CA SER A 183 -10.75 -43.22 25.44
C SER A 183 -11.29 -44.60 25.05
N ALA A 184 -10.47 -45.46 24.47
CA ALA A 184 -10.65 -46.91 24.57
C ALA A 184 -9.30 -47.62 24.43
N SER A 185 -8.95 -48.31 25.50
CA SER A 185 -7.76 -49.13 25.73
C SER A 185 -7.96 -50.53 25.15
N ALA A 186 -6.94 -51.11 24.50
CA ALA A 186 -6.61 -52.54 24.59
C ALA A 186 -5.31 -52.93 23.85
N THR A 187 -4.30 -53.26 24.65
CA THR A 187 -3.55 -54.54 24.65
C THR A 187 -2.62 -54.92 23.48
N LYS A 188 -1.31 -54.81 23.79
CA LYS A 188 -0.17 -55.71 23.53
C LYS A 188 -0.21 -56.65 22.29
N LYS A 189 0.85 -56.60 21.48
CA LYS A 189 1.74 -57.78 21.25
C LYS A 189 3.09 -57.38 20.63
N ALA A 190 4.15 -57.91 21.20
CA ALA A 190 5.53 -57.82 20.71
C ALA A 190 5.85 -58.94 19.71
N ALA A 191 6.66 -58.60 18.70
CA ALA A 191 7.59 -59.47 17.96
C ALA A 191 8.54 -58.50 17.22
N THR A 192 9.82 -58.37 17.58
CA THR A 192 10.96 -59.29 17.37
C THR A 192 11.35 -59.45 15.90
N SER A 193 12.65 -59.28 15.64
CA SER A 193 13.45 -59.56 14.43
C SER A 193 13.32 -58.57 13.28
N SER A 194 14.32 -58.24 12.47
CA SER A 194 15.78 -58.41 12.48
C SER A 194 16.30 -57.66 11.24
N ALA A 195 17.58 -57.29 11.26
CA ALA A 195 18.48 -57.22 10.10
C ALA A 195 18.26 -56.18 8.98
N ALA A 196 19.17 -55.21 8.96
CA ALA A 196 20.11 -54.90 7.88
C ALA A 196 19.67 -55.05 6.41
N ALA A 197 19.76 -53.94 5.66
CA ALA A 197 20.53 -53.90 4.41
C ALA A 197 20.79 -52.45 4.00
N ALA A 198 22.07 -52.10 3.87
CA ALA A 198 22.53 -50.94 3.12
C ALA A 198 22.35 -51.21 1.62
N THR A 199 21.84 -50.23 0.87
CA THR A 199 21.99 -50.19 -0.59
C THR A 199 22.37 -48.79 -1.03
N SER A 200 23.66 -48.67 -1.32
CA SER A 200 24.33 -47.65 -2.12
C SER A 200 24.14 -47.94 -3.61
N THR A 201 23.74 -46.93 -4.40
CA THR A 201 23.88 -46.82 -5.88
C THR A 201 23.01 -45.63 -6.32
N THR A 202 23.37 -44.73 -7.24
CA THR A 202 24.56 -44.53 -8.08
C THR A 202 24.40 -43.12 -8.66
N ALA A 203 25.52 -42.43 -8.85
CA ALA A 203 25.61 -41.26 -9.70
C ALA A 203 25.21 -41.60 -11.14
N ALA A 204 24.51 -40.69 -11.80
CA ALA A 204 24.51 -40.56 -13.26
C ALA A 204 24.50 -39.07 -13.58
N ALA A 205 25.69 -38.58 -13.92
CA ALA A 205 25.87 -37.35 -14.67
C ALA A 205 25.47 -37.63 -16.12
N GLU A 206 24.55 -36.85 -16.68
CA GLU A 206 24.43 -36.71 -18.13
C GLU A 206 24.87 -35.31 -18.52
N ALA A 207 26.02 -35.30 -19.20
CA ALA A 207 26.46 -34.21 -20.03
C ALA A 207 25.69 -34.29 -21.35
N THR A 208 25.08 -33.17 -21.77
CA THR A 208 24.61 -33.01 -23.15
C THR A 208 25.38 -31.86 -23.78
N THR A 209 26.36 -32.24 -24.59
CA THR A 209 27.07 -31.38 -25.53
C THR A 209 26.23 -31.09 -26.76
N SER A 210 26.23 -29.82 -27.14
CA SER A 210 26.29 -29.27 -28.51
C SER A 210 25.22 -29.67 -29.54
N GLU A 211 24.45 -28.68 -29.98
CA GLU A 211 24.31 -28.42 -31.41
C GLU A 211 23.96 -26.95 -31.66
N ALA A 212 24.87 -26.27 -32.37
CA ALA A 212 24.63 -24.99 -33.00
C ALA A 212 23.89 -25.24 -34.32
N VAL A 213 22.74 -24.60 -34.52
CA VAL A 213 22.17 -24.41 -35.85
C VAL A 213 21.92 -22.93 -36.07
N GLU A 214 22.81 -22.39 -36.88
CA GLU A 214 22.70 -21.14 -37.61
C GLU A 214 21.55 -21.27 -38.62
N THR A 215 20.53 -20.42 -38.54
CA THR A 215 19.71 -20.10 -39.71
C THR A 215 19.26 -18.64 -39.62
N ALA A 216 19.96 -17.80 -40.38
CA ALA A 216 19.57 -16.44 -40.66
C ALA A 216 18.24 -16.43 -41.43
N ALA A 217 17.19 -15.86 -40.81
CA ALA A 217 16.00 -15.43 -41.52
C ALA A 217 16.01 -13.89 -41.58
N THR A 218 16.52 -13.40 -42.70
CA THR A 218 16.44 -11.99 -43.12
C THR A 218 14.97 -11.62 -43.29
N SER A 219 14.40 -10.92 -42.31
CA SER A 219 13.07 -10.34 -42.41
C SER A 219 13.19 -8.89 -42.90
N THR A 220 12.88 -8.71 -44.17
CA THR A 220 12.85 -7.44 -44.90
C THR A 220 11.75 -6.53 -44.34
N VAL A 221 12.08 -5.70 -43.36
CA VAL A 221 11.21 -4.58 -42.97
C VAL A 221 11.39 -3.46 -43.99
N LYS A 222 10.37 -3.28 -44.83
CA LYS A 222 10.21 -2.08 -45.66
C LYS A 222 10.16 -0.86 -44.74
N HIS A 223 11.23 -0.07 -44.76
CA HIS A 223 11.19 1.31 -44.30
C HIS A 223 10.16 2.09 -45.13
N VAL A 224 9.06 2.48 -44.49
CA VAL A 224 8.21 3.55 -44.99
C VAL A 224 8.97 4.84 -44.81
N ALA A 225 9.36 5.44 -45.93
CA ALA A 225 9.96 6.76 -45.99
C ALA A 225 8.98 7.80 -45.41
N VAL A 226 9.33 8.40 -44.28
CA VAL A 226 8.74 9.67 -43.85
C VAL A 226 9.52 10.76 -44.54
N ALA A 227 8.83 11.47 -45.43
CA ALA A 227 9.36 12.58 -46.18
C ALA A 227 9.75 13.73 -45.25
N THR A 228 11.04 14.06 -45.27
CA THR A 228 11.62 15.32 -44.82
C THR A 228 10.97 16.45 -45.61
N SER A 229 10.25 17.34 -44.94
CA SER A 229 9.86 18.65 -45.49
C SER A 229 10.59 19.70 -44.68
N ALA A 230 11.67 20.22 -45.27
CA ALA A 230 12.40 21.39 -44.82
C ALA A 230 11.93 22.62 -45.61
N ALA A 231 12.15 23.79 -44.99
CA ALA A 231 11.91 25.16 -45.48
C ALA A 231 10.44 25.61 -45.36
N GLU A 232 10.12 26.83 -44.91
CA GLU A 232 10.82 28.09 -45.11
C GLU A 232 10.75 29.05 -43.92
N SER A 233 11.82 29.83 -43.83
CA SER A 233 11.99 31.05 -43.06
C SER A 233 11.01 32.13 -43.50
N SER A 234 10.43 32.87 -42.55
CA SER A 234 9.94 34.23 -42.81
C SER A 234 10.10 35.07 -41.56
N ALA A 235 10.93 36.10 -41.69
CA ALA A 235 11.18 37.13 -40.71
C ALA A 235 9.91 37.91 -40.38
N SER A 236 9.78 38.37 -39.13
CA SER A 236 9.00 39.56 -38.79
C SER A 236 9.56 40.21 -37.54
N ALA A 237 9.65 41.53 -37.62
CA ALA A 237 10.50 42.40 -36.86
C ALA A 237 9.89 42.86 -35.51
N SER A 238 10.80 43.26 -34.63
CA SER A 238 10.76 44.45 -33.76
C SER A 238 9.44 44.87 -33.10
N ALA A 239 9.41 44.80 -31.76
CA ALA A 239 9.01 45.94 -30.93
C ALA A 239 9.58 45.79 -29.52
N ALA A 240 10.64 46.57 -29.24
CA ALA A 240 11.08 46.84 -27.89
C ALA A 240 9.99 47.62 -27.15
N SER A 241 9.49 47.09 -26.04
CA SER A 241 8.66 47.84 -25.10
C SER A 241 9.40 47.95 -23.77
N SER A 242 10.04 49.10 -23.59
CA SER A 242 10.59 49.57 -22.34
C SER A 242 9.47 49.82 -21.33
N VAL A 243 9.39 48.98 -20.28
CA VAL A 243 8.49 49.21 -19.14
C VAL A 243 9.30 49.91 -18.02
N PRO A 244 8.77 51.02 -17.46
CA PRO A 244 9.52 51.91 -16.58
C PRO A 244 9.71 51.33 -15.16
N THR A 245 10.95 51.45 -14.69
CA THR A 245 11.36 51.29 -13.30
C THR A 245 10.70 52.37 -12.43
N THR A 246 9.63 52.02 -11.72
CA THR A 246 9.10 52.88 -10.65
C THR A 246 9.66 52.43 -9.30
N ARG A 247 10.56 53.28 -8.80
CA ARG A 247 11.21 53.22 -7.49
C ARG A 247 10.21 53.62 -6.41
N ALA A 248 9.57 52.66 -5.75
CA ALA A 248 8.67 52.91 -4.63
C ALA A 248 9.35 52.61 -3.28
N SER A 249 9.80 53.72 -2.67
CA SER A 249 9.79 54.05 -1.24
C SER A 249 9.80 52.90 -0.20
N SER A 250 10.98 52.70 0.38
CA SER A 250 11.21 52.01 1.64
C SER A 250 10.69 52.85 2.82
N LYS A 251 9.55 52.48 3.42
CA LYS A 251 9.13 52.85 4.79
C LYS A 251 7.76 52.25 5.13
N THR A 252 7.71 50.98 5.57
CA THR A 252 6.75 50.46 6.59
C THR A 252 6.85 48.93 6.77
N CYS A 253 7.98 48.45 7.30
CA CYS A 253 8.09 47.09 7.84
C CYS A 253 8.54 47.14 9.30
N LYS A 254 7.73 47.74 10.19
CA LYS A 254 7.97 47.71 11.64
C LYS A 254 6.73 47.38 12.49
N ALA A 255 5.61 46.98 11.89
CA ALA A 255 4.36 46.72 12.63
C ALA A 255 3.96 45.24 12.77
N LYS A 256 4.61 44.29 12.08
CA LYS A 256 4.19 42.87 12.09
C LYS A 256 4.96 41.94 13.05
N ALA A 257 5.94 42.46 13.80
CA ALA A 257 6.69 41.69 14.81
C ALA A 257 6.04 41.72 16.22
N ALA A 258 5.08 42.62 16.48
CA ALA A 258 4.45 42.75 17.80
C ALA A 258 3.24 41.82 18.01
N ALA A 259 2.61 41.32 16.93
CA ALA A 259 1.43 40.45 17.03
C ALA A 259 1.80 39.01 17.43
N ASN A 260 2.99 38.52 17.05
CA ASN A 260 3.37 37.13 17.28
C ASN A 260 3.84 36.84 18.72
N LYS A 261 4.12 37.88 19.53
CA LYS A 261 4.47 37.71 20.96
C LYS A 261 3.27 37.52 21.89
N ARG A 262 2.05 37.89 21.47
CA ARG A 262 0.85 37.76 22.31
C ARG A 262 0.25 36.34 22.31
N SER A 263 0.43 35.58 21.23
CA SER A 263 -0.05 34.19 21.12
C SER A 263 0.60 33.23 22.15
N ASN A 264 1.92 33.33 22.33
CA ASN A 264 2.67 32.41 23.19
C ASN A 264 2.45 32.64 24.71
N GLN A 265 2.02 33.83 25.14
CA GLN A 265 1.71 34.06 26.56
C GLN A 265 0.39 33.41 27.01
N SER A 266 -0.56 33.21 26.09
CA SER A 266 -1.85 32.54 26.36
C SER A 266 -1.70 31.03 26.55
N ALA A 267 -0.74 30.38 25.87
CA ALA A 267 -0.49 28.95 26.00
C ALA A 267 0.17 28.59 27.34
N ALA A 268 1.15 29.38 27.79
CA ALA A 268 1.84 29.16 29.06
C ALA A 268 0.91 29.30 30.29
N LYS A 269 -0.10 30.18 30.23
CA LYS A 269 -1.09 30.31 31.32
C LYS A 269 -2.07 29.13 31.41
N ARG A 270 -2.35 28.41 30.32
CA ARG A 270 -3.26 27.24 30.34
C ARG A 270 -2.58 25.99 30.92
N ALA A 271 -1.26 25.84 30.74
CA ALA A 271 -0.50 24.71 31.29
C ALA A 271 -0.46 24.71 32.84
N ASN A 272 -0.28 25.88 33.47
CA ASN A 272 -0.24 25.97 34.94
C ASN A 272 -1.59 25.72 35.63
N SER A 273 -2.72 25.92 34.93
CA SER A 273 -4.06 25.67 35.48
C SER A 273 -4.36 24.17 35.65
N TRP A 274 -3.80 23.32 34.77
CA TRP A 274 -4.00 21.86 34.83
C TRP A 274 -3.27 21.19 36.00
N HIS A 275 -2.08 21.67 36.36
CA HIS A 275 -1.33 21.11 37.50
C HIS A 275 -1.92 21.42 38.87
N HIS A 276 -2.74 22.47 39.01
CA HIS A 276 -3.46 22.72 40.27
C HIS A 276 -4.70 21.84 40.44
N ARG A 277 -5.40 21.46 39.36
CA ARG A 277 -6.58 20.58 39.46
C ARG A 277 -6.22 19.12 39.75
N SER A 278 -5.08 18.62 39.25
CA SER A 278 -4.68 17.22 39.48
C SER A 278 -4.23 16.94 40.93
N ARG A 279 -3.76 17.96 41.66
CA ARG A 279 -3.35 17.79 43.07
C ARG A 279 -4.54 17.70 44.03
N ASN A 280 -5.66 18.35 43.74
CA ASN A 280 -6.86 18.28 44.60
C ASN A 280 -7.65 16.97 44.45
N ALA A 281 -7.46 16.22 43.36
CA ALA A 281 -8.14 14.94 43.16
C ALA A 281 -7.49 13.75 43.90
N ARG A 282 -6.31 13.93 44.50
CA ARG A 282 -5.60 12.89 45.27
C ARG A 282 -5.80 12.97 46.80
N ALA A 283 -6.62 13.90 47.29
CA ALA A 283 -6.90 14.06 48.72
C ALA A 283 -8.30 13.55 49.12
N ALA A 284 -8.97 12.78 48.26
CA ALA A 284 -10.34 12.29 48.47
C ALA A 284 -10.46 10.75 48.43
N PHE A 285 -9.35 10.02 48.60
CA PHE A 285 -9.32 8.57 48.79
C PHE A 285 -8.33 8.22 49.90
#